data_AF-G3AXQ4-F1
#
_entry.id   AF-G3AXQ4-F1
#
_cell.length_a   1.000
_cell.length_b   1.000
_cell.length_c   1.000
_cell.angle_alpha   90.00
_cell.angle_beta   90.00
_cell.angle_gamma   90.00
#
_symmetry.space_group_name_H-M   'P 1'
#
loop_
_entity.id
_entity.type
_entity.pdbx_description
1 polymer ?
#
loop_
_entity_poly.entity_id
_entity_poly.type
_entity_poly.pdbx_seq_one_letter_code
_entity_poly.pdbx_strand_id
1 'polypeptide(L)'
;MSFFSYKDVIEEGDLVLAFISRTDTKPITVTKGQILNTRFGHFKHEDMVGLKYGEQMEGAKGYGFIHLLHPTPELWTLSLPHRTQIVYTHDSAYIMQRLNVISGTRVIEAGTGSASFTHSFARTVGAAGRVFTYEFHEPRYIEAKKELEEHGLTTNTLITHRDVCEGGFEIANIPANFVSKNGGIDADMVFLDLPSPWTAITQLDSVMSKTSKVGVCCFSPCIEQVQKTVEALQEHGWINIELVEVSGRRWEARKDMIRDMGDVVKRLKDIQSRRGKGIETRKRGYLANGKRQLEEETDDSDSGVNKLPNTGKGFNPFGRGERVKEGDANYTWRNVTKVESEIKTHTSYLTFAIRLPC
;
A
#
# COMPACT_ATOMS: atom_id res chain seq x y z
N MET A 1 -20.94 11.29 2.19
CA MET A 1 -20.35 10.96 0.87
C MET A 1 -20.18 9.46 0.76
N SER A 2 -20.36 8.84 -0.41
CA SER A 2 -20.34 7.37 -0.52
C SER A 2 -19.22 6.86 -1.41
N PHE A 3 -18.70 5.68 -1.08
CA PHE A 3 -17.81 4.88 -1.94
C PHE A 3 -18.50 4.37 -3.22
N PHE A 4 -19.78 4.73 -3.46
CA PHE A 4 -20.58 4.27 -4.60
C PHE A 4 -20.59 5.23 -5.79
N SER A 5 -20.24 6.50 -5.58
CA SER A 5 -20.36 7.54 -6.61
C SER A 5 -19.21 8.53 -6.55
N TYR A 6 -18.81 9.08 -7.69
CA TYR A 6 -17.86 10.17 -7.75
C TYR A 6 -18.50 11.51 -7.39
N LYS A 7 -17.74 12.34 -6.69
CA LYS A 7 -18.06 13.74 -6.42
C LYS A 7 -16.88 14.61 -6.87
N ASP A 8 -17.17 15.74 -7.51
CA ASP A 8 -16.14 16.63 -8.09
C ASP A 8 -15.55 17.58 -7.04
N VAL A 9 -16.40 18.19 -6.22
CA VAL A 9 -16.03 19.26 -5.27
C VAL A 9 -16.18 18.79 -3.83
N ILE A 10 -15.23 19.17 -2.98
CA ILE A 10 -15.20 18.86 -1.55
C ILE A 10 -16.15 19.79 -0.78
N GLU A 11 -17.00 19.22 0.07
CA GLU A 11 -17.92 19.91 0.96
C GLU A 11 -17.62 19.58 2.43
N GLU A 12 -18.17 20.38 3.34
CA GLU A 12 -18.10 20.09 4.77
C GLU A 12 -18.84 18.79 5.11
N GLY A 13 -18.22 17.95 5.94
CA GLY A 13 -18.69 16.62 6.31
C GLY A 13 -18.22 15.51 5.38
N ASP A 14 -17.53 15.82 4.28
CA ASP A 14 -17.03 14.79 3.38
C ASP A 14 -15.81 14.05 3.94
N LEU A 15 -15.73 12.75 3.64
CA LEU A 15 -14.54 11.95 3.85
C LEU A 15 -13.55 12.21 2.70
N VAL A 16 -12.32 12.56 3.05
CA VAL A 16 -11.22 12.80 2.11
C VAL A 16 -10.03 11.92 2.50
N LEU A 17 -9.39 11.32 1.51
CA LEU A 17 -8.10 10.63 1.71
C LEU A 17 -6.97 11.61 1.38
N ALA A 18 -6.40 12.21 2.42
CA ALA A 18 -5.24 13.09 2.31
C ALA A 18 -4.00 12.25 1.97
N PHE A 19 -3.60 12.26 0.70
CA PHE A 19 -2.40 11.59 0.23
C PHE A 19 -1.17 12.47 0.50
N ILE A 20 -0.37 12.04 1.47
CA ILE A 20 0.85 12.74 1.90
C ILE A 20 2.06 12.14 1.20
N SER A 21 2.10 10.81 1.11
CA SER A 21 3.12 10.06 0.38
C SER A 21 2.63 8.67 0.02
N ARG A 22 3.43 7.92 -0.76
CA ARG A 22 3.11 6.54 -1.16
C ARG A 22 2.91 5.55 -0.01
N THR A 23 3.35 5.89 1.20
CA THR A 23 3.24 5.07 2.41
C THR A 23 2.45 5.76 3.51
N ASP A 24 1.91 6.96 3.26
CA ASP A 24 1.20 7.75 4.26
C ASP A 24 0.02 8.43 3.58
N THR A 25 -1.15 7.84 3.76
CA THR A 25 -2.44 8.37 3.33
C THR A 25 -3.34 8.38 4.56
N LYS A 26 -3.94 9.53 4.86
CA LYS A 26 -4.76 9.70 6.06
C LYS A 26 -6.21 9.95 5.69
N PRO A 27 -7.17 9.17 6.22
CA PRO A 27 -8.56 9.51 6.12
C PRO A 27 -8.88 10.67 7.07
N ILE A 28 -9.55 11.69 6.55
CA ILE A 28 -10.03 12.84 7.33
C ILE A 28 -11.48 13.15 6.95
N THR A 29 -12.28 13.50 7.94
CA THR A 29 -13.58 14.15 7.71
C THR A 29 -13.36 15.65 7.68
N VAL A 30 -13.76 16.30 6.59
CA VAL A 30 -13.63 17.75 6.41
C VAL A 30 -14.60 18.44 7.35
N THR A 31 -14.08 19.21 8.31
CA THR A 31 -14.87 19.85 9.37
C THR A 31 -14.30 21.23 9.61
N LYS A 32 -15.11 22.29 9.52
CA LYS A 32 -14.61 23.66 9.70
C LYS A 32 -13.94 23.83 11.07
N GLY A 33 -12.85 24.61 11.08
CA GLY A 33 -12.03 24.84 12.27
C GLY A 33 -11.04 23.72 12.62
N GLN A 34 -11.11 22.55 11.97
CA GLN A 34 -10.13 21.48 12.14
C GLN A 34 -8.90 21.69 11.25
N ILE A 35 -7.78 21.09 11.68
CA ILE A 35 -6.48 21.21 11.00
C ILE A 35 -5.81 19.83 10.93
N LEU A 36 -5.46 19.41 9.72
CA LEU A 36 -4.61 18.23 9.50
C LEU A 36 -3.15 18.61 9.69
N ASN A 37 -2.50 18.01 10.68
CA ASN A 37 -1.07 18.18 10.93
C ASN A 37 -0.27 17.04 10.30
N THR A 38 0.77 17.40 9.57
CA THR A 38 1.74 16.48 8.96
C THR A 38 3.16 16.91 9.29
N ARG A 39 4.14 16.05 9.04
CA ARG A 39 5.56 16.43 9.15
C ARG A 39 5.99 17.53 8.17
N PHE A 40 5.17 17.83 7.17
CA PHE A 40 5.48 18.81 6.12
C PHE A 40 4.71 20.12 6.30
N GLY A 41 3.82 20.23 7.27
CA GLY A 41 3.00 21.42 7.50
C GLY A 41 1.62 21.10 8.07
N HIS A 42 0.84 22.15 8.27
CA HIS A 42 -0.55 22.08 8.70
C HIS A 42 -1.47 22.52 7.55
N PHE A 43 -2.60 21.83 7.40
CA PHE A 43 -3.58 22.04 6.34
C PHE A 43 -4.94 22.22 6.98
N LYS A 44 -5.53 23.42 6.86
CA LYS A 44 -6.81 23.70 7.47
C LYS A 44 -7.94 23.09 6.65
N HIS A 45 -8.93 22.51 7.30
CA HIS A 45 -10.06 21.89 6.61
C HIS A 45 -10.96 22.94 5.94
N GLU A 46 -11.01 24.17 6.47
CA GLU A 46 -11.76 25.28 5.86
C GLU A 46 -11.29 25.61 4.44
N ASP A 47 -9.98 25.47 4.18
CA ASP A 47 -9.38 25.73 2.88
C ASP A 47 -9.54 24.55 1.91
N MET A 48 -10.01 23.38 2.39
CA MET A 48 -10.30 22.21 1.55
C MET A 48 -11.67 22.29 0.90
N VAL A 49 -12.62 23.00 1.54
CA VAL A 49 -13.99 23.13 1.04
C VAL A 49 -14.00 23.97 -0.23
N GLY A 50 -14.66 23.46 -1.28
CA GLY A 50 -14.70 24.10 -2.60
C GLY A 50 -13.56 23.70 -3.54
N LEU A 51 -12.51 23.04 -3.04
CA LEU A 51 -11.49 22.43 -3.89
C LEU A 51 -12.04 21.20 -4.59
N LYS A 52 -11.45 20.84 -5.72
CA LYS A 52 -11.80 19.61 -6.42
C LYS A 52 -11.06 18.42 -5.84
N TYR A 53 -11.71 17.27 -5.86
CA TYR A 53 -11.04 16.01 -5.60
C TYR A 53 -9.90 15.78 -6.60
N GLY A 54 -8.74 15.40 -6.09
CA GLY A 54 -7.50 15.23 -6.84
C GLY A 54 -6.60 16.47 -6.85
N GLU A 55 -7.08 17.63 -6.38
CA GLU A 55 -6.25 18.84 -6.33
C GLU A 55 -5.12 18.72 -5.31
N GLN A 56 -4.01 19.38 -5.66
CA GLN A 56 -2.86 19.54 -4.78
C GLN A 56 -3.09 20.76 -3.89
N MET A 57 -3.02 20.55 -2.58
CA MET A 57 -3.10 21.60 -1.58
C MET A 57 -1.70 21.88 -1.02
N GLU A 58 -1.28 23.13 -1.08
CA GLU A 58 0.00 23.58 -0.51
C GLU A 58 -0.11 23.82 1.00
N GLY A 59 0.98 23.60 1.73
CA GLY A 59 1.04 23.94 3.14
C GLY A 59 1.13 25.46 3.36
N ALA A 60 0.69 25.95 4.52
CA ALA A 60 0.57 27.38 4.87
C ALA A 60 1.86 28.25 4.78
N LYS A 61 3.00 27.68 4.38
CA LYS A 61 4.30 28.37 4.16
C LYS A 61 4.95 28.04 2.81
N GLY A 62 4.20 27.51 1.84
CA GLY A 62 4.73 27.09 0.54
C GLY A 62 5.72 25.91 0.61
N TYR A 63 5.76 25.21 1.74
CA TYR A 63 6.59 24.03 1.95
C TYR A 63 5.68 22.82 2.18
N GLY A 64 5.90 21.76 1.41
CA GLY A 64 5.07 20.57 1.45
C GLY A 64 3.74 20.74 0.70
N PHE A 65 3.18 19.61 0.32
CA PHE A 65 1.86 19.53 -0.30
C PHE A 65 1.20 18.20 0.06
N ILE A 66 -0.12 18.16 -0.05
CA ILE A 66 -0.92 16.94 -0.03
C ILE A 66 -1.84 16.92 -1.25
N HIS A 67 -2.32 15.75 -1.63
CA HIS A 67 -3.42 15.63 -2.59
C HIS A 67 -4.69 15.20 -1.85
N LEU A 68 -5.81 15.84 -2.15
CA LEU A 68 -7.10 15.54 -1.52
C LEU A 68 -7.85 14.54 -2.40
N LEU A 69 -7.74 13.24 -2.11
CA LEU A 69 -8.28 12.19 -2.97
C LEU A 69 -9.67 11.76 -2.56
N HIS A 70 -10.49 11.45 -3.56
CA HIS A 70 -11.80 10.85 -3.34
C HIS A 70 -11.62 9.46 -2.75
N PRO A 71 -12.40 9.07 -1.71
CA PRO A 71 -12.31 7.74 -1.13
C PRO A 71 -12.63 6.67 -2.18
N THR A 72 -11.80 5.64 -2.20
CA THR A 72 -12.01 4.40 -2.97
C THR A 72 -11.61 3.24 -2.08
N PRO A 73 -12.19 2.03 -2.23
CA PRO A 73 -11.82 0.87 -1.43
C PRO A 73 -10.31 0.57 -1.46
N GLU A 74 -9.63 0.77 -2.60
CA GLU A 74 -8.20 0.54 -2.74
C GLU A 74 -7.38 1.54 -1.92
N LEU A 75 -7.70 2.84 -2.01
CA LEU A 75 -7.01 3.86 -1.21
C LEU A 75 -7.35 3.73 0.28
N TRP A 76 -8.60 3.36 0.60
CA TRP A 76 -9.03 3.08 1.97
C TRP A 76 -8.20 1.95 2.58
N THR A 77 -8.08 0.82 1.86
CA THR A 77 -7.25 -0.34 2.24
C THR A 77 -5.81 0.05 2.60
N LEU A 78 -5.22 0.98 1.83
CA LEU A 78 -3.86 1.47 2.07
C LEU A 78 -3.76 2.46 3.24
N SER A 79 -4.87 3.08 3.63
CA SER A 79 -4.95 4.09 4.68
C SER A 79 -5.39 3.54 6.05
N LEU A 80 -5.89 2.30 6.09
CA LEU A 80 -6.37 1.66 7.30
C LEU A 80 -5.26 1.58 8.36
N PRO A 81 -5.58 1.90 9.64
CA PRO A 81 -4.68 1.59 10.72
C PRO A 81 -4.53 0.07 10.83
N HIS A 82 -3.32 -0.45 10.59
CA HIS A 82 -3.03 -1.88 10.66
C HIS A 82 -3.15 -2.39 12.11
N ARG A 83 -4.37 -2.70 12.54
CA ARG A 83 -4.68 -3.32 13.84
C ARG A 83 -4.88 -4.83 13.73
N THR A 84 -5.27 -5.31 12.54
CA THR A 84 -5.50 -6.73 12.23
C THR A 84 -4.89 -7.06 10.88
N GLN A 85 -4.76 -8.35 10.59
CA GLN A 85 -4.49 -8.79 9.23
C GLN A 85 -5.65 -8.36 8.33
N ILE A 86 -5.32 -7.78 7.17
CA ILE A 86 -6.32 -7.34 6.18
C ILE A 86 -6.11 -8.04 4.85
N VAL A 87 -7.19 -8.17 4.09
CA VAL A 87 -7.13 -8.60 2.69
C VAL A 87 -6.72 -7.40 1.84
N TYR A 88 -5.60 -7.53 1.12
CA TYR A 88 -5.09 -6.50 0.22
C TYR A 88 -5.69 -6.64 -1.18
N THR A 89 -5.59 -5.56 -1.97
CA THR A 89 -6.18 -5.45 -3.32
C THR A 89 -5.85 -6.62 -4.25
N HIS A 90 -4.64 -7.18 -4.19
CA HIS A 90 -4.25 -8.29 -5.07
C HIS A 90 -5.11 -9.54 -4.82
N ASP A 91 -5.28 -9.90 -3.55
CA ASP A 91 -6.10 -11.04 -3.13
C ASP A 91 -7.58 -10.74 -3.37
N SER A 92 -8.07 -9.59 -2.88
CA SER A 92 -9.50 -9.25 -2.99
C SER A 92 -9.95 -9.13 -4.45
N ALA A 93 -9.18 -8.47 -5.31
CA ALA A 93 -9.52 -8.36 -6.73
C ALA A 93 -9.56 -9.74 -7.41
N TYR A 94 -8.60 -10.63 -7.12
CA TYR A 94 -8.60 -11.98 -7.65
C TYR A 94 -9.80 -12.79 -7.17
N ILE A 95 -10.11 -12.75 -5.87
CA ILE A 95 -11.25 -13.44 -5.27
C ILE A 95 -12.57 -12.97 -5.90
N MET A 96 -12.76 -11.66 -5.99
CA MET A 96 -13.98 -11.07 -6.57
C MET A 96 -14.14 -11.46 -8.03
N GLN A 97 -13.06 -11.38 -8.82
CA GLN A 97 -13.08 -11.76 -10.23
C GLN A 97 -13.37 -13.26 -10.39
N ARG A 98 -12.68 -14.13 -9.63
CA ARG A 98 -12.82 -15.58 -9.74
C ARG A 98 -14.19 -16.09 -9.30
N LEU A 99 -14.80 -15.45 -8.31
CA LEU A 99 -16.15 -15.75 -7.84
C LEU A 99 -17.24 -14.97 -8.59
N ASN A 100 -16.87 -14.21 -9.64
CA ASN A 100 -17.77 -13.43 -10.49
C ASN A 100 -18.70 -12.52 -9.67
N VAL A 101 -18.12 -11.79 -8.71
CA VAL A 101 -18.84 -10.80 -7.91
C VAL A 101 -19.17 -9.61 -8.81
N ILE A 102 -20.46 -9.39 -9.04
CA ILE A 102 -20.99 -8.37 -9.93
C ILE A 102 -22.11 -7.59 -9.23
N SER A 103 -22.67 -6.59 -9.91
CA SER A 103 -23.84 -5.90 -9.38
C SER A 103 -25.00 -6.88 -9.16
N GLY A 104 -25.65 -6.81 -8.00
CA GLY A 104 -26.72 -7.72 -7.62
C GLY A 104 -26.26 -8.93 -6.80
N THR A 105 -24.97 -9.29 -6.80
CA THR A 105 -24.45 -10.42 -6.03
C THR A 105 -24.75 -10.25 -4.53
N ARG A 106 -25.16 -11.34 -3.89
CA ARG A 106 -25.41 -11.41 -2.45
C ARG A 106 -24.25 -12.14 -1.79
N VAL A 107 -23.47 -11.40 -1.00
CA VAL A 107 -22.20 -11.84 -0.41
C VAL A 107 -22.35 -12.09 1.07
N ILE A 108 -21.84 -13.22 1.56
CA ILE A 108 -21.52 -13.44 2.98
C ILE A 108 -20.02 -13.23 3.19
N GLU A 109 -19.64 -12.45 4.19
CA GLU A 109 -18.27 -12.22 4.64
C GLU A 109 -18.16 -12.55 6.14
N ALA A 110 -17.19 -13.37 6.53
CA ALA A 110 -16.84 -13.55 7.94
C ALA A 110 -15.35 -13.87 8.05
N GLY A 111 -14.51 -13.17 8.80
CA GLY A 111 -14.80 -12.01 9.65
C GLY A 111 -14.79 -10.65 8.93
N THR A 112 -15.47 -9.65 9.49
CA THR A 112 -15.42 -8.26 9.00
C THR A 112 -14.02 -7.64 9.18
N GLY A 113 -13.36 -7.88 10.31
CA GLY A 113 -12.02 -7.35 10.57
C GLY A 113 -11.96 -5.82 10.48
N SER A 114 -11.01 -5.27 9.72
CA SER A 114 -10.90 -3.83 9.45
C SER A 114 -11.72 -3.36 8.23
N ALA A 115 -12.72 -4.14 7.81
CA ALA A 115 -13.65 -3.83 6.72
C ALA A 115 -13.00 -3.51 5.35
N SER A 116 -11.73 -3.86 5.14
CA SER A 116 -11.01 -3.66 3.87
C SER A 116 -11.75 -4.30 2.69
N PHE A 117 -12.10 -5.58 2.83
CA PHE A 117 -12.79 -6.32 1.79
C PHE A 117 -14.28 -5.93 1.72
N THR A 118 -14.93 -5.69 2.85
CA THR A 118 -16.29 -5.15 2.94
C THR A 118 -16.52 -3.93 2.03
N HIS A 119 -15.59 -2.95 2.04
CA HIS A 119 -15.69 -1.77 1.16
C HIS A 119 -15.65 -2.14 -0.33
N SER A 120 -14.79 -3.10 -0.70
CA SER A 120 -14.65 -3.57 -2.08
C SER A 120 -15.89 -4.33 -2.54
N PHE A 121 -16.46 -5.18 -1.68
CA PHE A 121 -17.74 -5.86 -1.93
C PHE A 121 -18.87 -4.85 -2.08
N ALA A 122 -19.06 -3.98 -1.10
CA ALA A 122 -20.15 -3.01 -1.07
C ALA A 122 -20.19 -2.21 -2.38
N ARG A 123 -19.05 -1.67 -2.81
CA ARG A 123 -18.94 -0.94 -4.09
C ARG A 123 -19.38 -1.80 -5.28
N THR A 124 -18.90 -3.03 -5.36
CA THR A 124 -19.05 -3.87 -6.57
C THR A 124 -20.45 -4.46 -6.70
N VAL A 125 -21.05 -4.89 -5.58
CA VAL A 125 -22.41 -5.43 -5.60
C VAL A 125 -23.45 -4.31 -5.86
N GLY A 126 -23.08 -3.06 -5.56
CA GLY A 126 -23.88 -1.88 -5.84
C GLY A 126 -25.24 -1.88 -5.12
N ALA A 127 -26.16 -1.05 -5.59
CA ALA A 127 -27.48 -0.88 -4.95
C ALA A 127 -28.38 -2.14 -5.06
N ALA A 128 -28.13 -3.02 -6.03
CA ALA A 128 -28.93 -4.21 -6.27
C ALA A 128 -28.49 -5.41 -5.42
N GLY A 129 -27.20 -5.49 -5.05
CA GLY A 129 -26.66 -6.60 -4.26
C GLY A 129 -26.57 -6.29 -2.78
N ARG A 130 -26.17 -7.28 -1.97
CA ARG A 130 -26.12 -7.16 -0.51
C ARG A 130 -24.85 -7.79 0.03
N VAL A 131 -24.27 -7.17 1.06
CA VAL A 131 -23.14 -7.72 1.81
C VAL A 131 -23.63 -8.01 3.22
N PHE A 132 -23.53 -9.27 3.64
CA PHE A 132 -23.81 -9.72 4.99
C PHE A 132 -22.48 -10.05 5.65
N THR A 133 -22.01 -9.15 6.52
CA THR A 133 -20.69 -9.29 7.16
C THR A 133 -20.85 -9.62 8.63
N TYR A 134 -20.02 -10.54 9.14
CA TYR A 134 -20.10 -11.04 10.51
C TYR A 134 -18.80 -10.80 11.24
N GLU A 135 -18.87 -10.27 12.47
CA GLU A 135 -17.70 -10.05 13.32
C GLU A 135 -17.95 -10.69 14.68
N PHE A 136 -17.00 -11.50 15.16
CA PHE A 136 -17.14 -12.22 16.42
C PHE A 136 -16.75 -11.36 17.63
N HIS A 137 -15.85 -10.40 17.45
CA HIS A 137 -15.26 -9.64 18.54
C HIS A 137 -16.00 -8.32 18.73
N GLU A 138 -16.77 -8.20 19.79
CA GLU A 138 -17.68 -7.09 20.06
C GLU A 138 -17.05 -5.69 19.88
N PRO A 139 -15.87 -5.36 20.45
CA PRO A 139 -15.23 -4.06 20.21
C PRO A 139 -14.97 -3.76 18.72
N ARG A 140 -14.58 -4.77 17.94
CA ARG A 140 -14.34 -4.61 16.50
C ARG A 140 -15.64 -4.47 15.74
N TYR A 141 -16.67 -5.21 16.13
CA TYR A 141 -18.02 -5.06 15.58
C TYR A 141 -18.54 -3.62 15.76
N ILE A 142 -18.39 -3.05 16.96
CA ILE A 142 -18.82 -1.67 17.25
C ILE A 142 -18.06 -0.66 16.39
N GLU A 143 -16.73 -0.81 16.30
CA GLU A 143 -15.87 0.08 15.49
C GLU A 143 -16.22 -0.02 14.00
N ALA A 144 -16.27 -1.23 13.45
CA ALA A 144 -16.61 -1.47 12.05
C ALA A 144 -18.03 -1.01 11.72
N LYS A 145 -19.00 -1.23 12.61
CA LYS A 145 -20.38 -0.75 12.41
C LYS A 145 -20.42 0.77 12.30
N LYS A 146 -19.76 1.46 13.23
CA LYS A 146 -19.67 2.92 13.20
C LYS A 146 -19.00 3.41 11.91
N GLU A 147 -17.90 2.78 11.50
CA GLU A 147 -17.20 3.11 10.25
C GLU A 147 -18.11 2.94 9.02
N LEU A 148 -18.82 1.81 8.92
CA LEU A 148 -19.75 1.54 7.81
C LEU A 148 -20.92 2.55 7.78
N GLU A 149 -21.40 2.99 8.95
CA GLU A 149 -22.43 4.04 9.08
C GLU A 149 -21.90 5.40 8.62
N GLU A 150 -20.73 5.82 9.10
CA GLU A 150 -20.07 7.08 8.73
C GLU A 150 -19.75 7.14 7.22
N HIS A 151 -19.43 5.99 6.62
CA HIS A 151 -19.13 5.87 5.18
C HIS A 151 -20.38 5.67 4.31
N GLY A 152 -21.58 5.58 4.91
CA GLY A 152 -22.84 5.39 4.19
C GLY A 152 -22.99 4.03 3.51
N LEU A 153 -22.23 3.02 3.95
CA LEU A 153 -22.22 1.67 3.37
C LEU A 153 -23.36 0.78 3.88
N THR A 154 -24.05 1.19 4.94
CA THR A 154 -25.20 0.46 5.52
C THR A 154 -26.41 0.38 4.60
N THR A 155 -26.39 1.08 3.46
CA THR A 155 -27.43 1.01 2.42
C THR A 155 -27.51 -0.37 1.77
N ASN A 156 -26.38 -1.05 1.59
CA ASN A 156 -26.31 -2.40 1.02
C ASN A 156 -25.47 -3.39 1.85
N THR A 157 -24.90 -2.95 2.97
CA THR A 157 -24.10 -3.78 3.87
C THR A 157 -24.78 -3.92 5.23
N LEU A 158 -24.93 -5.14 5.73
CA LEU A 158 -25.45 -5.47 7.05
C LEU A 158 -24.37 -6.17 7.86
N ILE A 159 -23.92 -5.51 8.92
CA ILE A 159 -22.96 -6.08 9.88
C ILE A 159 -23.69 -6.74 11.06
N THR A 160 -23.25 -7.94 11.44
CA THR A 160 -23.83 -8.71 12.55
C THR A 160 -22.73 -9.14 13.53
N HIS A 161 -22.95 -8.90 14.82
CA HIS A 161 -22.09 -9.46 15.88
C HIS A 161 -22.43 -10.94 16.07
N ARG A 162 -21.53 -11.86 15.70
CA ARG A 162 -21.78 -13.30 15.71
C ARG A 162 -20.50 -14.12 15.68
N ASP A 163 -20.48 -15.18 16.48
CA ASP A 163 -19.63 -16.33 16.19
C ASP A 163 -20.35 -17.23 15.18
N VAL A 164 -19.90 -17.20 13.93
CA VAL A 164 -20.51 -17.98 12.83
C VAL A 164 -20.17 -19.47 12.89
N CYS A 165 -19.15 -19.86 13.67
CA CYS A 165 -18.77 -21.26 13.83
C CYS A 165 -19.76 -22.00 14.74
N GLU A 166 -20.31 -21.31 15.76
CA GLU A 166 -21.28 -21.87 16.70
C GLU A 166 -22.72 -21.45 16.37
N GLY A 167 -22.93 -20.17 16.08
CA GLY A 167 -24.25 -19.56 15.92
C GLY A 167 -24.72 -19.42 14.47
N GLY A 168 -23.97 -19.98 13.51
CA GLY A 168 -24.26 -19.94 12.08
C GLY A 168 -24.46 -18.53 11.52
N PHE A 169 -25.11 -18.46 10.36
CA PHE A 169 -25.26 -17.23 9.59
C PHE A 169 -26.68 -16.66 9.61
N GLU A 170 -27.66 -17.35 10.19
CA GLU A 170 -29.04 -16.89 10.18
C GLU A 170 -29.24 -15.58 10.96
N ILE A 171 -30.08 -14.70 10.43
CA ILE A 171 -30.42 -13.42 11.05
C ILE A 171 -31.94 -13.39 11.19
N ALA A 172 -32.43 -13.32 12.43
CA ALA A 172 -33.88 -13.38 12.70
C ALA A 172 -34.64 -12.17 12.14
N ASN A 173 -34.05 -10.96 12.25
CA ASN A 173 -34.69 -9.71 11.88
C ASN A 173 -33.92 -9.01 10.76
N ILE A 174 -33.93 -9.60 9.56
CA ILE A 174 -33.32 -8.99 8.38
C ILE A 174 -34.17 -7.80 7.92
N PRO A 175 -33.58 -6.61 7.69
CA PRO A 175 -34.30 -5.47 7.13
C PRO A 175 -34.98 -5.82 5.80
N ALA A 176 -36.20 -5.33 5.55
CA ALA A 176 -36.99 -5.71 4.38
C ALA A 176 -36.26 -5.50 3.04
N ASN A 177 -35.43 -4.46 2.93
CA ASN A 177 -34.61 -4.19 1.74
C ASN A 177 -33.43 -5.16 1.57
N PHE A 178 -33.07 -5.95 2.58
CA PHE A 178 -32.03 -6.97 2.54
C PHE A 178 -32.58 -8.37 2.25
N VAL A 179 -33.86 -8.65 2.51
CA VAL A 179 -34.46 -9.97 2.26
C VAL A 179 -34.45 -10.29 0.76
N SER A 180 -34.02 -11.49 0.38
CA SER A 180 -34.06 -11.95 -1.02
C SER A 180 -35.49 -12.15 -1.52
N LYS A 181 -35.67 -12.19 -2.84
CA LYS A 181 -36.94 -12.61 -3.47
C LYS A 181 -37.31 -14.05 -3.09
N ASN A 182 -36.32 -14.90 -2.80
CA ASN A 182 -36.51 -16.27 -2.33
C ASN A 182 -36.63 -16.37 -0.80
N GLY A 183 -36.61 -15.24 -0.08
CA GLY A 183 -36.57 -15.18 1.38
C GLY A 183 -35.14 -15.22 1.96
N GLY A 184 -34.98 -14.69 3.18
CA GLY A 184 -33.72 -14.74 3.93
C GLY A 184 -32.52 -14.08 3.24
N ILE A 185 -31.35 -14.68 3.46
CA ILE A 185 -30.05 -14.20 2.96
C ILE A 185 -29.81 -14.61 1.51
N ASP A 186 -30.05 -15.87 1.11
CA ASP A 186 -29.94 -16.34 -0.29
C ASP A 186 -28.60 -15.94 -0.94
N ALA A 187 -27.48 -16.35 -0.34
CA ALA A 187 -26.14 -15.92 -0.74
C ALA A 187 -25.68 -16.59 -2.05
N ASP A 188 -25.11 -15.80 -2.96
CA ASP A 188 -24.46 -16.26 -4.20
C ASP A 188 -22.96 -16.53 -4.00
N MET A 189 -22.36 -15.88 -2.99
CA MET A 189 -20.93 -15.95 -2.74
C MET A 189 -20.62 -15.84 -1.24
N VAL A 190 -19.62 -16.61 -0.79
CA VAL A 190 -19.17 -16.67 0.60
C VAL A 190 -17.67 -16.43 0.65
N PHE A 191 -17.23 -15.53 1.53
CA PHE A 191 -15.83 -15.31 1.86
C PHE A 191 -15.60 -15.57 3.35
N LEU A 192 -14.68 -16.48 3.66
CA LEU A 192 -14.35 -16.89 5.03
C LEU A 192 -12.88 -16.55 5.36
N ASP A 193 -12.66 -15.48 6.11
CA ASP A 193 -11.41 -15.12 6.79
C ASP A 193 -11.58 -15.37 8.29
N LEU A 194 -11.41 -16.64 8.68
CA LEU A 194 -11.62 -17.14 10.03
C LEU A 194 -10.44 -18.02 10.47
N PRO A 195 -10.18 -18.15 11.77
CA PRO A 195 -9.19 -19.12 12.27
C PRO A 195 -9.55 -20.59 11.93
N SER A 196 -10.86 -20.89 11.90
CA SER A 196 -11.41 -22.24 11.70
C SER A 196 -12.55 -22.22 10.66
N PRO A 197 -12.29 -21.95 9.37
CA PRO A 197 -13.35 -21.87 8.36
C PRO A 197 -14.10 -23.20 8.17
N TRP A 198 -13.47 -24.35 8.43
CA TRP A 198 -14.09 -25.69 8.34
C TRP A 198 -15.31 -25.87 9.25
N THR A 199 -15.36 -25.22 10.42
CA THR A 199 -16.55 -25.28 11.30
C THR A 199 -17.68 -24.41 10.76
N ALA A 200 -17.36 -23.23 10.21
CA ALA A 200 -18.36 -22.34 9.62
C ALA A 200 -18.97 -22.91 8.33
N ILE A 201 -18.21 -23.70 7.54
CA ILE A 201 -18.72 -24.35 6.31
C ILE A 201 -19.96 -25.20 6.60
N THR A 202 -20.01 -25.87 7.75
CA THR A 202 -21.15 -26.71 8.17
C THR A 202 -22.47 -25.95 8.32
N GLN A 203 -22.40 -24.63 8.49
CA GLN A 203 -23.53 -23.75 8.76
C GLN A 203 -24.03 -23.01 7.50
N LEU A 204 -23.40 -23.20 6.34
CA LEU A 204 -23.71 -22.44 5.13
C LEU A 204 -25.00 -22.89 4.44
N ASP A 205 -25.40 -24.14 4.59
CA ASP A 205 -26.52 -24.72 3.84
C ASP A 205 -27.85 -23.98 4.07
N SER A 206 -28.09 -23.37 5.22
CA SER A 206 -29.35 -22.66 5.49
C SER A 206 -29.42 -21.25 4.89
N VAL A 207 -28.29 -20.68 4.45
CA VAL A 207 -28.22 -19.28 4.00
C VAL A 207 -27.77 -19.11 2.54
N MET A 208 -27.23 -20.16 1.93
CA MET A 208 -26.83 -20.19 0.52
C MET A 208 -28.04 -20.25 -0.43
N SER A 209 -27.87 -19.67 -1.62
CA SER A 209 -28.87 -19.79 -2.68
C SER A 209 -29.12 -21.25 -3.06
N LYS A 210 -30.41 -21.57 -3.20
CA LYS A 210 -30.89 -22.89 -3.67
C LYS A 210 -31.21 -22.90 -5.15
N THR A 211 -31.08 -21.76 -5.84
CA THR A 211 -31.50 -21.60 -7.24
C THR A 211 -30.34 -21.29 -8.18
N SER A 212 -29.19 -20.88 -7.64
CA SER A 212 -27.99 -20.51 -8.39
C SER A 212 -26.77 -21.27 -7.88
N LYS A 213 -25.71 -21.28 -8.70
CA LYS A 213 -24.39 -21.74 -8.28
C LYS A 213 -23.86 -20.79 -7.21
N VAL A 214 -23.39 -21.33 -6.09
CA VAL A 214 -22.75 -20.57 -5.01
C VAL A 214 -21.24 -20.82 -5.02
N GLY A 215 -20.45 -19.76 -4.86
CA GLY A 215 -19.01 -19.86 -4.74
C GLY A 215 -18.52 -19.56 -3.32
N VAL A 216 -17.49 -20.25 -2.85
CA VAL A 216 -16.81 -19.94 -1.58
C VAL A 216 -15.33 -19.72 -1.80
N CYS A 217 -14.75 -18.78 -1.04
CA CYS A 217 -13.32 -18.65 -0.85
C CYS A 217 -13.00 -18.62 0.64
N CYS A 218 -12.18 -19.58 1.09
CA CYS A 218 -11.60 -19.58 2.43
C CYS A 218 -10.17 -19.03 2.38
N PHE A 219 -9.91 -18.01 3.19
CA PHE A 219 -8.63 -17.33 3.33
C PHE A 219 -7.92 -17.89 4.56
N SER A 220 -6.79 -18.59 4.38
CA SER A 220 -6.09 -19.24 5.50
C SER A 220 -4.57 -19.09 5.41
N PRO A 221 -3.89 -18.62 6.47
CA PRO A 221 -2.44 -18.41 6.43
C PRO A 221 -1.65 -19.72 6.41
N CYS A 222 -2.14 -20.77 7.09
CA CYS A 222 -1.41 -22.02 7.27
C CYS A 222 -1.96 -23.15 6.38
N ILE A 223 -1.09 -24.04 5.90
CA ILE A 223 -1.48 -25.11 4.99
C ILE A 223 -2.29 -26.22 5.70
N GLU A 224 -2.10 -26.40 7.01
CA GLU A 224 -2.86 -27.32 7.85
C GLU A 224 -4.31 -26.87 8.02
N GLN A 225 -4.56 -25.55 7.98
CA GLN A 225 -5.92 -25.00 7.94
C GLN A 225 -6.58 -25.33 6.60
N VAL A 226 -5.84 -25.20 5.49
CA VAL A 226 -6.32 -25.57 4.16
C VAL A 226 -6.73 -27.04 4.10
N GLN A 227 -5.93 -27.95 4.67
CA GLN A 227 -6.27 -29.38 4.72
C GLN A 227 -7.64 -29.63 5.35
N LYS A 228 -7.88 -29.09 6.54
CA LYS A 228 -9.17 -29.21 7.24
C LYS A 228 -10.32 -28.54 6.47
N THR A 229 -10.06 -27.41 5.83
CA THR A 229 -11.04 -26.73 4.97
C THR A 229 -11.45 -27.60 3.79
N VAL A 230 -10.48 -28.21 3.10
CA VAL A 230 -10.75 -29.10 1.96
C VAL A 230 -11.58 -30.31 2.39
N GLU A 231 -11.23 -30.93 3.52
CA GLU A 231 -12.01 -32.04 4.10
C GLU A 231 -13.47 -31.63 4.35
N ALA A 232 -13.69 -30.52 5.06
CA ALA A 232 -15.04 -30.03 5.35
C ALA A 232 -15.83 -29.67 4.07
N LEU A 233 -15.18 -29.05 3.08
CA LEU A 233 -15.79 -28.74 1.79
C LEU A 233 -16.25 -30.03 1.08
N GLN A 234 -15.41 -31.06 1.04
CA GLN A 234 -15.74 -32.36 0.43
C GLN A 234 -16.92 -33.03 1.14
N GLU A 235 -16.89 -33.07 2.47
CA GLU A 235 -17.96 -33.67 3.30
C GLU A 235 -19.31 -32.98 3.10
N HIS A 236 -19.32 -31.67 2.86
CA HIS A 236 -20.54 -30.86 2.70
C HIS A 236 -20.93 -30.64 1.22
N GLY A 237 -20.40 -31.47 0.32
CA GLY A 237 -20.84 -31.52 -1.08
C GLY A 237 -20.42 -30.33 -1.94
N TRP A 238 -19.37 -29.61 -1.53
CA TRP A 238 -18.71 -28.64 -2.39
C TRP A 238 -17.84 -29.36 -3.42
N ILE A 239 -17.80 -28.83 -4.64
CA ILE A 239 -17.06 -29.40 -5.77
C ILE A 239 -16.10 -28.37 -6.36
N ASN A 240 -15.28 -28.79 -7.31
CA ASN A 240 -14.27 -27.95 -7.98
C ASN A 240 -13.38 -27.19 -6.97
N ILE A 241 -12.92 -27.93 -5.95
CA ILE A 241 -12.08 -27.38 -4.88
C ILE A 241 -10.67 -27.16 -5.43
N GLU A 242 -10.18 -25.93 -5.32
CA GLU A 242 -8.88 -25.55 -5.86
C GLU A 242 -8.21 -24.52 -4.95
N LEU A 243 -6.94 -24.79 -4.62
CA LEU A 243 -6.08 -23.92 -3.84
C LEU A 243 -5.20 -23.07 -4.75
N VAL A 244 -5.09 -21.77 -4.47
CA VAL A 244 -4.09 -20.90 -5.11
C VAL A 244 -3.49 -19.92 -4.11
N GLU A 245 -2.38 -19.30 -4.50
CA GLU A 245 -1.80 -18.12 -3.85
C GLU A 245 -1.69 -16.98 -4.87
N VAL A 246 -1.75 -15.73 -4.42
CA VAL A 246 -1.58 -14.55 -5.28
C VAL A 246 -0.40 -13.73 -4.78
N SER A 247 0.56 -13.44 -5.68
CA SER A 247 1.76 -12.68 -5.34
C SER A 247 1.76 -11.32 -6.03
N GLY A 248 1.59 -10.25 -5.23
CA GLY A 248 1.71 -8.86 -5.69
C GLY A 248 3.11 -8.30 -5.52
N ARG A 249 3.61 -7.54 -6.50
CA ARG A 249 4.91 -6.82 -6.42
C ARG A 249 4.77 -5.43 -7.00
N ARG A 250 5.21 -4.41 -6.27
CA ARG A 250 5.30 -3.05 -6.79
C ARG A 250 6.72 -2.73 -7.27
N TRP A 251 6.79 -2.05 -8.42
CA TRP A 251 8.05 -1.63 -9.04
C TRP A 251 8.11 -0.10 -9.10
N GLU A 252 9.20 0.47 -8.60
CA GLU A 252 9.53 1.88 -8.77
C GLU A 252 10.25 2.09 -10.10
N ALA A 253 9.81 3.10 -10.86
CA ALA A 253 10.57 3.62 -11.98
C ALA A 253 11.76 4.44 -11.44
N ARG A 254 12.98 3.98 -11.71
CA ARG A 254 14.24 4.60 -11.29
C ARG A 254 15.15 4.85 -12.48
N LYS A 255 16.23 5.59 -12.25
CA LYS A 255 17.29 5.87 -13.22
C LYS A 255 18.63 5.42 -12.63
N ASP A 256 19.32 4.59 -13.38
CA ASP A 256 20.70 4.16 -13.06
C ASP A 256 21.69 5.01 -13.87
N MET A 257 22.76 5.47 -13.23
CA MET A 257 23.77 6.31 -13.88
C MET A 257 24.61 5.45 -14.83
N ILE A 258 24.67 5.84 -16.10
CA ILE A 258 25.53 5.19 -17.08
C ILE A 258 26.97 5.59 -16.79
N ARG A 259 27.82 4.61 -16.55
CA ARG A 259 29.24 4.80 -16.24
C ARG A 259 30.06 4.22 -17.38
N ASP A 260 30.60 5.10 -18.23
CA ASP A 260 31.36 4.70 -19.39
C ASP A 260 32.79 4.26 -19.04
N MET A 261 33.29 3.23 -19.71
CA MET A 261 34.65 2.72 -19.49
C MET A 261 35.73 3.76 -19.85
N GLY A 262 35.50 4.59 -20.87
CA GLY A 262 36.39 5.68 -21.25
C GLY A 262 36.56 6.71 -20.14
N ASP A 263 35.49 6.99 -19.39
CA ASP A 263 35.52 7.93 -18.26
C ASP A 263 36.28 7.35 -17.06
N VAL A 264 36.19 6.04 -16.83
CA VAL A 264 37.03 5.32 -15.87
C VAL A 264 38.51 5.43 -16.27
N VAL A 265 38.84 5.19 -17.54
CA VAL A 265 40.21 5.29 -18.05
C VAL A 265 40.77 6.70 -17.92
N LYS A 266 39.99 7.73 -18.27
CA LYS A 266 40.39 9.15 -18.10
C LYS A 266 40.68 9.47 -16.62
N ARG A 267 39.82 9.00 -15.72
CA ARG A 267 40.02 9.16 -14.26
C ARG A 267 41.31 8.48 -13.78
N LEU A 268 41.61 7.26 -14.24
CA LEU A 268 42.83 6.56 -13.87
C LEU A 268 44.09 7.28 -14.38
N LYS A 269 44.07 7.80 -15.62
CA LYS A 269 45.15 8.61 -16.18
C LYS A 269 45.38 9.91 -15.39
N ASP A 270 44.32 10.60 -14.98
CA ASP A 270 44.41 11.80 -14.14
C ASP A 270 45.04 11.48 -12.77
N ILE A 271 44.65 10.37 -12.14
CA ILE A 271 45.26 9.91 -10.87
C ILE A 271 46.75 9.60 -11.05
N GLN A 272 47.14 8.89 -12.11
CA GLN A 272 48.54 8.57 -12.39
C GLN A 272 49.37 9.84 -12.65
N SER A 273 48.84 10.76 -13.48
CA SER A 273 49.49 12.05 -13.78
C SER A 273 49.73 12.87 -12.51
N ARG A 274 48.74 12.93 -11.62
CA ARG A 274 48.86 13.64 -10.33
C ARG A 274 49.87 13.00 -9.39
N ARG A 275 49.92 11.66 -9.33
CA ARG A 275 50.95 10.94 -8.56
C ARG A 275 52.35 11.26 -9.09
N GLY A 276 52.54 11.22 -10.41
CA GLY A 276 53.80 11.59 -11.06
C GLY A 276 54.22 13.03 -10.73
N LYS A 277 53.34 14.01 -10.94
CA LYS A 277 53.57 15.42 -10.60
C LYS A 277 53.86 15.64 -9.11
N GLY A 278 53.17 14.92 -8.23
CA GLY A 278 53.41 14.97 -6.79
C GLY A 278 54.80 14.47 -6.39
N ILE A 279 55.26 13.36 -6.99
CA ILE A 279 56.62 12.84 -6.78
C ILE A 279 57.66 13.84 -7.30
N GLU A 280 57.44 14.41 -8.48
CA GLU A 280 58.35 15.36 -9.11
C GLU A 280 58.46 16.67 -8.34
N THR A 281 57.32 17.16 -7.82
CA THR A 281 57.27 18.34 -6.94
C THR A 281 57.97 18.07 -5.62
N ARG A 282 57.82 16.87 -5.04
CA ARG A 282 58.59 16.45 -3.86
C ARG A 282 60.09 16.44 -4.16
N LYS A 283 60.53 15.84 -5.28
CA LYS A 283 61.94 15.81 -5.70
C LYS A 283 62.50 17.23 -5.88
N ARG A 284 61.74 18.13 -6.53
CA ARG A 284 62.12 19.55 -6.66
C ARG A 284 62.22 20.25 -5.31
N GLY A 285 61.31 19.97 -4.37
CA GLY A 285 61.37 20.49 -3.00
C GLY A 285 62.61 20.01 -2.25
N TYR A 286 62.99 18.74 -2.37
CA TYR A 286 64.24 18.22 -1.80
C TYR A 286 65.48 18.87 -2.42
N LEU A 287 65.52 19.07 -3.74
CA LEU A 287 66.63 19.75 -4.43
C LEU A 287 66.72 21.24 -4.08
N ALA A 288 65.59 21.93 -3.90
CA ALA A 288 65.54 23.33 -3.50
C ALA A 288 65.94 23.53 -2.03
N ASN A 289 65.53 22.62 -1.13
CA ASN A 289 66.02 22.62 0.26
C ASN A 289 67.50 22.24 0.36
N GLY A 290 67.99 21.32 -0.47
CA GLY A 290 69.41 21.01 -0.55
C GLY A 290 70.25 22.17 -1.08
N LYS A 291 69.72 23.00 -1.98
CA LYS A 291 70.35 24.26 -2.42
C LYS A 291 70.26 25.36 -1.36
N ARG A 292 69.15 25.50 -0.64
CA ARG A 292 69.04 26.43 0.48
C ARG A 292 69.99 26.08 1.63
N GLN A 293 70.20 24.80 1.94
CA GLN A 293 71.24 24.41 2.90
C GLN A 293 72.68 24.69 2.44
N LEU A 294 72.91 24.91 1.14
CA LEU A 294 74.19 25.36 0.59
C LEU A 294 74.29 26.89 0.48
N GLU A 295 73.17 27.63 0.54
CA GLU A 295 73.11 29.10 0.48
C GLU A 295 72.88 29.74 1.88
N GLU A 296 72.35 29.00 2.87
CA GLU A 296 72.15 29.42 4.28
C GLU A 296 73.42 29.35 5.14
N GLU A 297 74.61 29.17 4.55
CA GLU A 297 75.87 29.58 5.22
C GLU A 297 76.14 31.09 5.10
N THR A 298 75.26 31.84 4.43
CA THR A 298 75.29 33.31 4.42
C THR A 298 73.87 33.90 4.47
N ASP A 299 73.58 34.57 5.57
CA ASP A 299 72.41 35.41 5.92
C ASP A 299 71.17 34.74 6.54
N ASP A 300 70.86 35.26 7.73
CA ASP A 300 69.82 34.92 8.67
C ASP A 300 68.60 35.83 8.42
N SER A 301 67.47 35.30 7.94
CA SER A 301 66.12 35.77 8.28
C SER A 301 64.97 35.08 7.53
N ASP A 302 63.93 34.86 8.32
CA ASP A 302 62.50 34.80 7.99
C ASP A 302 61.84 33.44 7.67
N SER A 303 60.88 33.10 8.53
CA SER A 303 60.19 31.81 8.62
C SER A 303 58.82 31.88 7.95
N GLY A 304 58.81 31.88 6.62
CA GLY A 304 57.60 31.77 5.81
C GLY A 304 57.21 30.32 5.52
N VAL A 305 56.21 29.79 6.24
CA VAL A 305 55.61 28.47 5.95
C VAL A 305 54.92 28.48 4.58
N ASN A 306 55.63 28.02 3.55
CA ASN A 306 55.07 27.83 2.21
C ASN A 306 54.04 26.69 2.19
N LYS A 307 52.75 27.03 2.26
CA LYS A 307 51.66 26.10 1.94
C LYS A 307 51.77 25.67 0.47
N LEU A 308 51.91 24.36 0.24
CA LEU A 308 51.85 23.76 -1.10
C LEU A 308 50.58 24.23 -1.83
N PRO A 309 50.68 24.60 -3.13
CA PRO A 309 49.51 25.05 -3.89
C PRO A 309 48.50 23.91 -3.98
N ASN A 310 47.26 24.22 -3.64
CA ASN A 310 46.12 23.31 -3.69
C ASN A 310 45.91 22.87 -5.15
N THR A 311 46.52 21.74 -5.55
CA THR A 311 46.32 21.18 -6.90
C THR A 311 44.83 20.85 -7.01
N GLY A 312 44.10 21.59 -7.84
CA GLY A 312 42.64 21.55 -7.95
C GLY A 312 42.01 20.14 -7.99
N LYS A 313 40.72 20.08 -7.69
CA LYS A 313 39.96 18.83 -7.51
C LYS A 313 40.19 17.83 -8.67
N GLY A 314 40.32 16.54 -8.32
CA GLY A 314 40.39 15.38 -9.23
C GLY A 314 39.45 15.46 -10.41
N PHE A 315 39.84 15.01 -11.62
CA PHE A 315 38.84 14.61 -12.61
C PHE A 315 38.11 13.38 -12.04
N ASN A 316 36.83 13.55 -11.70
CA ASN A 316 35.97 12.45 -11.31
C ASN A 316 34.60 12.63 -11.96
N PRO A 317 34.32 11.88 -13.03
CA PRO A 317 33.08 12.01 -13.80
C PRO A 317 31.86 11.38 -13.08
N PHE A 318 32.02 10.88 -11.85
CA PHE A 318 30.97 10.17 -11.10
C PHE A 318 30.57 10.87 -9.80
N GLY A 319 30.89 12.16 -9.65
CA GLY A 319 30.68 12.92 -8.42
C GLY A 319 31.75 12.61 -7.36
N ARG A 320 32.42 13.65 -6.84
CA ARG A 320 33.49 13.51 -5.84
C ARG A 320 33.06 14.18 -4.54
N GLY A 321 32.57 13.40 -3.57
CA GLY A 321 32.17 13.91 -2.26
C GLY A 321 30.83 14.64 -2.22
N GLU A 322 30.16 14.78 -3.36
CA GLU A 322 28.80 15.31 -3.47
C GLU A 322 27.86 14.17 -3.88
N ARG A 323 26.70 14.10 -3.23
CA ARG A 323 25.69 13.09 -3.50
C ARG A 323 25.00 13.44 -4.83
N VAL A 324 25.33 12.72 -5.91
CA VAL A 324 24.69 12.92 -7.21
C VAL A 324 23.22 12.54 -7.09
N LYS A 325 22.33 13.48 -7.42
CA LYS A 325 20.89 13.24 -7.42
C LYS A 325 20.51 12.42 -8.65
N GLU A 326 19.65 11.43 -8.46
CA GLU A 326 19.11 10.66 -9.57
C GLU A 326 18.40 11.57 -10.59
N GLY A 327 18.78 11.45 -11.86
CA GLY A 327 18.26 12.28 -12.95
C GLY A 327 18.95 13.64 -13.15
N ASP A 328 20.07 13.90 -12.47
CA ASP A 328 20.88 15.10 -12.68
C ASP A 328 21.33 15.23 -14.15
N ALA A 329 21.03 16.38 -14.78
CA ALA A 329 21.27 16.64 -16.20
C ALA A 329 22.76 16.59 -16.61
N ASN A 330 23.69 16.70 -15.65
CA ASN A 330 25.13 16.61 -15.92
C ASN A 330 25.60 15.17 -16.21
N TYR A 331 24.73 14.18 -16.01
CA TYR A 331 25.06 12.75 -16.16
C TYR A 331 24.12 12.08 -17.14
N THR A 332 24.57 10.97 -17.70
CA THR A 332 23.75 10.09 -18.54
C THR A 332 23.08 9.01 -17.69
N TRP A 333 21.82 8.72 -18.01
CA TRP A 333 20.97 7.84 -17.21
C TRP A 333 20.30 6.79 -18.08
N ARG A 334 20.07 5.61 -17.50
CA ARG A 334 19.25 4.55 -18.08
C ARG A 334 18.04 4.31 -17.18
N ASN A 335 16.85 4.26 -17.77
CA ASN A 335 15.63 3.89 -17.04
C ASN A 335 15.72 2.43 -16.59
N VAL A 336 15.41 2.18 -15.32
CA VAL A 336 15.42 0.86 -14.70
C VAL A 336 14.22 0.73 -13.77
N THR A 337 13.82 -0.50 -13.46
CA THR A 337 12.82 -0.79 -12.43
C THR A 337 13.50 -1.30 -11.18
N LYS A 338 13.03 -0.85 -10.02
CA LYS A 338 13.47 -1.35 -8.72
C LYS A 338 12.26 -1.87 -7.95
N VAL A 339 12.32 -3.12 -7.50
CA VAL A 339 11.26 -3.67 -6.64
C VAL A 339 11.22 -2.92 -5.30
N GLU A 340 10.04 -2.82 -4.70
CA GLU A 340 9.88 -2.26 -3.37
C GLU A 340 10.74 -3.01 -2.32
N SER A 341 11.12 -2.29 -1.26
CA SER A 341 12.08 -2.79 -0.27
C SER A 341 11.52 -3.92 0.59
N GLU A 342 10.22 -3.88 0.89
CA GLU A 342 9.53 -4.86 1.71
C GLU A 342 8.42 -5.49 0.87
N ILE A 343 8.54 -6.78 0.67
CA ILE A 343 7.67 -7.57 -0.18
C ILE A 343 6.80 -8.44 0.73
N LYS A 344 5.48 -8.40 0.50
CA LYS A 344 4.57 -9.38 1.09
C LYS A 344 4.74 -10.69 0.34
N THR A 345 5.60 -11.54 0.89
CA THR A 345 5.94 -12.84 0.28
C THR A 345 4.78 -13.82 0.39
N HIS A 346 4.01 -13.73 1.47
CA HIS A 346 2.80 -14.53 1.71
C HIS A 346 1.75 -13.66 2.41
N THR A 347 0.50 -13.73 1.95
CA THR A 347 -0.67 -13.17 2.63
C THR A 347 -1.50 -14.29 3.22
N SER A 348 -2.06 -15.14 2.38
CA SER A 348 -2.70 -16.42 2.75
C SER A 348 -2.90 -17.30 1.53
N TYR A 349 -3.19 -18.56 1.78
CA TYR A 349 -3.71 -19.47 0.78
C TYR A 349 -5.20 -19.20 0.55
N LEU A 350 -5.61 -19.24 -0.72
CA LEU A 350 -6.99 -19.02 -1.16
C LEU A 350 -7.59 -20.36 -1.61
N THR A 351 -8.48 -20.92 -0.81
CA THR A 351 -9.18 -22.18 -1.15
C THR A 351 -10.54 -21.85 -1.74
N PHE A 352 -10.73 -22.11 -3.02
CA PHE A 352 -12.00 -21.89 -3.72
C PHE A 352 -12.77 -23.19 -3.84
N ALA A 353 -14.09 -23.12 -3.78
CA ALA A 353 -14.98 -24.22 -4.14
C ALA A 353 -16.33 -23.69 -4.63
N ILE A 354 -17.14 -24.58 -5.21
CA ILE A 354 -18.48 -24.24 -5.70
C ILE A 354 -19.52 -25.23 -5.17
N ARG A 355 -20.72 -24.73 -4.89
CA ARG A 355 -21.91 -25.52 -4.57
C ARG A 355 -22.94 -25.31 -5.67
N LEU A 356 -23.51 -26.40 -6.17
CA LEU A 356 -24.59 -26.35 -7.15
C LEU A 356 -25.94 -26.31 -6.42
N PRO A 357 -26.96 -25.67 -7.02
CA PRO A 357 -28.31 -25.72 -6.49
C PRO A 357 -28.76 -27.19 -6.37
N CYS A 358 -29.38 -27.53 -5.23
CA CYS A 358 -29.86 -28.87 -4.92
C CYS A 358 -31.37 -28.97 -5.13
#